data_AF-A0AB33TAF4-F1
#
_entry.id   AF-A0AB33TAF4-F1
#
_cell.length_a   1.000
_cell.length_b   1.000
_cell.length_c   1.000
_cell.angle_alpha   90.00
_cell.angle_beta   90.00
_cell.angle_gamma   90.00
#
_symmetry.space_group_name_H-M   'P 1'
#
loop_
_entity.id
_entity.type
_entity.pdbx_description
1 polymer ?
#
loop_
_entity_poly.entity_id
_entity_poly.type
_entity_poly.pdbx_seq_one_letter_code
_entity_poly.pdbx_strand_id
1 'polypeptide(L)'
;MTVAVRLSNGTTIVPVKLEQSNGWGGGVEKVVESASVHAMDGYVVLDPGAQSFIVQGPTRTETLEVFKRFERIANVPELPEMVGSEAHMDELRGQWENVDAFYRRVVDKSTHDSTSSRTCDLAEMRVLDVAVSGIPDSAMGWSPSADYLGVPAPLSAVVPGTLGAVPDLIVASLTDAGLRASAGQPRPGQSEVQLTVEFEVAFSDARKKLVKKNPLNNRRDATRIAVTDTKYVRLTTPVPITIAADSLAAAHAEVERIVIEIRERVDEPVTACAACGGSGLVFSSGIRERY
;
A
#
# COMPACT_ATOMS: atom_id res chain seq x y z
N MET A 1 -11.46 -12.01 3.25
CA MET A 1 -12.80 -11.39 3.22
C MET A 1 -12.68 -10.10 2.43
N THR A 2 -13.56 -9.82 1.47
CA THR A 2 -13.48 -8.57 0.70
C THR A 2 -13.98 -7.40 1.54
N VAL A 3 -13.23 -6.29 1.55
CA VAL A 3 -13.58 -5.06 2.27
C VAL A 3 -14.09 -4.03 1.28
N ALA A 4 -15.24 -3.43 1.55
CA ALA A 4 -15.79 -2.30 0.80
C ALA A 4 -15.67 -1.01 1.60
N VAL A 5 -15.45 0.12 0.93
CA VAL A 5 -15.39 1.45 1.54
C VAL A 5 -16.62 2.24 1.13
N ARG A 6 -17.48 2.58 2.09
CA ARG A 6 -18.66 3.41 1.87
C ARG A 6 -18.38 4.84 2.30
N LEU A 7 -18.51 5.75 1.36
CA LEU A 7 -18.34 7.18 1.56
C LEU A 7 -19.61 7.80 2.16
N SER A 8 -19.45 8.89 2.91
CA SER A 8 -20.56 9.61 3.54
C SER A 8 -21.60 10.17 2.57
N ASN A 9 -21.27 10.28 1.28
CA ASN A 9 -22.23 10.65 0.22
C ASN A 9 -23.06 9.45 -0.29
N GLY A 10 -22.88 8.26 0.28
CA GLY A 10 -23.56 7.01 -0.09
C GLY A 10 -22.86 6.18 -1.17
N THR A 11 -21.80 6.72 -1.79
CA THR A 11 -21.02 5.97 -2.81
C THR A 11 -20.24 4.86 -2.14
N THR A 12 -20.23 3.66 -2.71
CA THR A 12 -19.46 2.52 -2.19
C THR A 12 -18.40 2.09 -3.18
N ILE A 13 -17.18 1.89 -2.70
CA ILE A 13 -16.03 1.49 -3.50
C ILE A 13 -15.61 0.10 -3.05
N VAL A 14 -15.56 -0.84 -4.00
CA VAL A 14 -15.26 -2.24 -3.75
C VAL A 14 -14.00 -2.61 -4.54
N PRO A 15 -12.88 -2.94 -3.87
CA PRO A 15 -11.74 -3.60 -4.50
C PRO A 15 -12.18 -4.90 -5.16
N VAL A 16 -11.80 -5.10 -6.43
CA VAL A 16 -12.13 -6.33 -7.15
C VAL A 16 -10.88 -6.93 -7.74
N LYS A 17 -10.62 -8.19 -7.40
CA LYS A 17 -9.59 -9.00 -8.05
C LYS A 17 -10.23 -9.79 -9.18
N LEU A 18 -10.17 -9.23 -10.39
CA LEU A 18 -10.63 -9.89 -11.61
C LEU A 18 -9.61 -10.97 -12.00
N GLU A 19 -10.10 -12.17 -12.31
CA GLU A 19 -9.24 -13.22 -12.83
C GLU A 19 -8.79 -12.87 -14.25
N GLN A 20 -7.48 -12.79 -14.44
CA GLN A 20 -6.84 -12.75 -15.75
C GLN A 20 -6.51 -14.19 -16.16
N SER A 21 -6.83 -14.57 -17.39
CA SER A 21 -6.46 -15.89 -17.88
C SER A 21 -4.94 -15.97 -18.12
N ASN A 22 -4.31 -17.04 -17.65
CA ASN A 22 -2.87 -17.27 -17.80
C ASN A 22 -2.49 -17.94 -19.14
N GLY A 23 -3.30 -17.81 -20.20
CA GLY A 23 -3.14 -18.60 -21.43
C GLY A 23 -3.45 -17.84 -22.73
N TRP A 24 -2.97 -18.40 -23.85
CA TRP A 24 -3.04 -17.84 -25.21
C TRP A 24 -4.44 -17.71 -25.83
N GLY A 25 -5.51 -17.94 -25.06
CA GLY A 25 -6.88 -17.90 -25.59
C GLY A 25 -8.00 -17.60 -24.57
N GLY A 26 -7.69 -17.17 -23.35
CA GLY A 26 -8.72 -16.92 -22.33
C GLY A 26 -9.04 -15.43 -22.19
N GLY A 27 -10.31 -15.07 -22.33
CA GLY A 27 -10.79 -13.73 -22.00
C GLY A 27 -10.60 -13.38 -20.51
N VAL A 28 -10.75 -12.11 -20.18
CA VAL A 28 -10.61 -11.57 -18.82
C VAL A 28 -11.99 -11.49 -18.18
N GLU A 29 -12.10 -11.73 -16.87
CA GLU A 29 -13.31 -11.35 -16.13
C GLU A 29 -13.59 -9.85 -16.28
N LYS A 30 -14.85 -9.47 -16.42
CA LYS A 30 -15.28 -8.07 -16.56
C LYS A 30 -16.45 -7.79 -15.66
N VAL A 31 -16.47 -6.60 -15.09
CA VAL A 31 -17.61 -6.10 -14.33
C VAL A 31 -18.68 -5.65 -15.32
N VAL A 32 -19.94 -6.02 -15.06
CA VAL A 32 -21.08 -5.54 -15.83
C VAL A 32 -21.45 -4.14 -15.35
N GLU A 33 -21.07 -3.14 -16.14
CA GLU A 33 -21.42 -1.75 -15.84
C GLU A 33 -22.91 -1.48 -16.05
N SER A 34 -23.46 -0.58 -15.23
CA SER A 34 -24.85 -0.14 -15.30
C SER A 34 -24.96 1.32 -14.86
N ALA A 35 -26.17 1.88 -14.85
CA ALA A 35 -26.38 3.26 -14.42
C ALA A 35 -25.88 3.55 -12.98
N SER A 36 -25.77 2.52 -12.14
CA SER A 36 -25.35 2.63 -10.73
C SER A 36 -24.09 1.82 -10.39
N VAL A 37 -23.43 1.23 -11.39
CA VAL A 37 -22.26 0.36 -11.22
C VAL A 37 -21.22 0.75 -12.27
N HIS A 38 -20.08 1.29 -11.82
CA HIS A 38 -19.02 1.77 -12.69
C HIS A 38 -17.73 1.02 -12.39
N ALA A 39 -17.11 0.43 -13.41
CA ALA A 39 -15.88 -0.32 -13.25
C ALA A 39 -14.66 0.59 -13.48
N MET A 40 -13.65 0.43 -12.64
CA MET A 40 -12.38 1.13 -12.74
C MET A 40 -11.23 0.12 -12.65
N ASP A 41 -10.00 0.57 -12.86
CA ASP A 41 -8.83 -0.32 -12.81
C ASP A 41 -8.63 -0.88 -11.38
N GLY A 42 -9.00 -2.14 -11.19
CA GLY A 42 -8.86 -2.87 -9.91
C GLY A 42 -9.97 -2.64 -8.87
N TYR A 43 -11.00 -1.84 -9.15
CA TYR A 43 -12.12 -1.60 -8.23
C TYR A 43 -13.43 -1.25 -8.94
N VAL A 44 -14.55 -1.33 -8.21
CA VAL A 44 -15.90 -1.00 -8.66
C VAL A 44 -16.47 0.12 -7.80
N VAL A 45 -17.10 1.09 -8.43
CA VAL A 45 -17.82 2.19 -7.79
C VAL A 45 -19.33 1.92 -7.92
N LEU A 46 -20.00 1.91 -6.78
CA LEU A 46 -21.43 1.71 -6.64
C LEU A 46 -22.06 3.03 -6.22
N ASP A 47 -23.03 3.49 -6.99
CA ASP A 47 -23.79 4.70 -6.67
C ASP A 47 -24.70 4.47 -5.45
N PRO A 48 -25.13 5.54 -4.76
CA PRO A 48 -25.97 5.44 -3.57
C PRO A 48 -27.20 4.54 -3.80
N GLY A 49 -27.32 3.50 -2.98
CA GLY A 49 -28.43 2.54 -3.02
C GLY A 49 -28.13 1.23 -3.74
N ALA A 50 -27.09 1.15 -4.58
CA ALA A 50 -26.66 -0.11 -5.17
C ALA A 50 -26.09 -1.06 -4.09
N GLN A 51 -26.56 -2.32 -4.10
CA GLN A 51 -26.18 -3.32 -3.09
C GLN A 51 -25.34 -4.47 -3.65
N SER A 52 -25.20 -4.56 -4.97
CA SER A 52 -24.49 -5.64 -5.63
C SER A 52 -24.08 -5.29 -7.05
N PHE A 53 -23.18 -6.08 -7.60
CA PHE A 53 -22.76 -6.01 -9.00
C PHE A 53 -22.44 -7.41 -9.54
N ILE A 54 -22.39 -7.53 -10.86
CA ILE A 54 -22.13 -8.80 -11.54
C ILE A 54 -20.74 -8.76 -12.18
N VAL A 55 -19.99 -9.84 -12.00
CA VAL A 55 -18.73 -10.10 -12.73
C VAL A 55 -19.00 -11.22 -13.74
N GLN A 56 -18.79 -10.92 -15.01
CA GLN A 56 -18.84 -11.89 -16.11
C GLN A 56 -17.46 -12.48 -16.35
N GLY A 57 -17.43 -13.80 -16.49
CA GLY A 57 -16.25 -14.53 -16.97
C GLY A 57 -16.07 -14.40 -18.49
N PRO A 58 -15.04 -15.05 -19.04
CA PRO A 58 -14.83 -15.08 -20.47
C PRO A 58 -15.97 -15.83 -21.19
N THR A 59 -16.39 -15.30 -22.34
CA THR A 59 -17.28 -16.02 -23.25
C THR A 59 -16.56 -17.25 -23.80
N ARG A 60 -17.17 -18.42 -23.66
CA ARG A 60 -16.71 -19.69 -24.19
C ARG A 60 -17.62 -20.11 -25.33
N THR A 61 -17.02 -20.28 -26.50
CA THR A 61 -17.71 -20.83 -27.67
C THR A 61 -17.50 -22.33 -27.71
N GLU A 62 -18.56 -23.09 -27.55
CA GLU A 62 -18.57 -24.53 -27.77
C GLU A 62 -19.13 -24.80 -29.18
N THR A 63 -18.38 -25.54 -30.00
CA THR A 63 -18.87 -26.00 -31.31
C THR A 63 -19.30 -27.45 -31.20
N LEU A 64 -20.58 -27.69 -31.42
CA LEU A 64 -21.14 -29.03 -31.52
C LEU A 64 -21.25 -29.41 -33.00
N GLU A 65 -20.61 -30.53 -33.35
CA GLU A 65 -20.73 -31.11 -34.69
C GLU A 65 -21.61 -32.36 -34.60
N VAL A 66 -22.80 -32.30 -35.17
CA VAL A 66 -23.73 -33.43 -35.26
C VAL A 66 -23.62 -34.04 -36.65
N PHE A 67 -23.16 -35.28 -36.72
CA PHE A 67 -23.17 -36.02 -37.98
C PHE A 67 -24.60 -36.20 -38.50
N LYS A 68 -24.83 -35.87 -39.78
CA LYS A 68 -26.13 -36.07 -40.45
C LYS A 68 -26.10 -37.27 -41.38
N ARG A 69 -25.18 -37.27 -42.35
CA ARG A 69 -25.06 -38.30 -43.39
C ARG A 69 -23.77 -38.14 -44.18
N PHE A 70 -23.43 -39.13 -45.01
CA PHE A 70 -22.51 -38.96 -46.13
C PHE A 70 -23.30 -38.76 -47.41
N GLU A 71 -22.91 -37.78 -48.22
CA GLU A 71 -23.48 -37.50 -49.55
C GLU A 71 -22.50 -37.89 -50.63
N ARG A 72 -22.95 -38.65 -51.63
CA ARG A 72 -22.10 -39.10 -52.73
C ARG A 72 -21.74 -37.92 -53.63
N ILE A 73 -20.45 -37.64 -53.80
CA ILE A 73 -19.93 -36.51 -54.61
C ILE A 73 -19.45 -36.92 -56.01
N ALA A 74 -19.35 -38.23 -56.26
CA ALA A 74 -19.00 -38.78 -57.58
C ALA A 74 -20.10 -39.74 -58.05
N ASN A 75 -20.44 -39.69 -59.34
CA ASN A 75 -21.50 -40.55 -59.86
C ASN A 75 -20.98 -41.97 -60.13
N VAL A 76 -21.16 -42.86 -59.15
CA VAL A 76 -20.82 -44.28 -59.22
C VAL A 76 -22.11 -45.10 -59.06
N PRO A 77 -22.66 -45.71 -60.14
CA PRO A 77 -23.99 -46.32 -60.13
C PRO A 77 -24.24 -47.38 -59.05
N GLU A 78 -23.18 -48.06 -58.61
CA GLU A 78 -23.23 -49.18 -57.65
C GLU A 78 -23.24 -48.71 -56.17
N LEU A 79 -22.91 -47.45 -55.90
CA LEU A 79 -22.83 -46.89 -54.56
C LEU A 79 -24.11 -46.11 -54.19
N PRO A 80 -24.63 -46.17 -52.96
CA PRO A 80 -25.79 -45.38 -52.54
C PRO A 80 -25.60 -43.86 -52.69
N GLU A 81 -26.64 -43.12 -53.05
CA GLU A 81 -26.55 -41.64 -53.13
C GLU A 81 -26.33 -40.98 -51.75
N MET A 82 -26.86 -41.58 -50.69
CA MET A 82 -26.70 -41.10 -49.31
C MET A 82 -26.46 -42.27 -48.35
N VAL A 83 -25.57 -42.07 -47.38
CA VAL A 83 -25.29 -43.03 -46.30
C VAL A 83 -25.63 -42.37 -44.96
N GLY A 84 -26.67 -42.87 -44.28
CA GLY A 84 -27.26 -42.21 -43.12
C GLY A 84 -26.56 -42.45 -41.78
N SER A 85 -25.56 -43.33 -41.70
CA SER A 85 -24.87 -43.68 -40.46
C SER A 85 -23.39 -43.99 -40.71
N GLU A 86 -22.57 -43.83 -39.67
CA GLU A 86 -21.15 -44.20 -39.74
C GLU A 86 -20.97 -45.72 -39.88
N ALA A 87 -21.81 -46.52 -39.23
CA ALA A 87 -21.80 -47.98 -39.35
C ALA A 87 -22.04 -48.47 -40.80
N HIS A 88 -22.97 -47.84 -41.53
CA HIS A 88 -23.21 -48.18 -42.93
C HIS A 88 -22.05 -47.72 -43.84
N MET A 89 -21.36 -46.64 -43.47
CA MET A 89 -20.14 -46.22 -44.17
C MET A 89 -18.99 -47.22 -43.95
N ASP A 90 -18.88 -47.79 -42.74
CA ASP A 90 -17.89 -48.83 -42.42
C ASP A 90 -18.13 -50.13 -43.19
N GLU A 91 -19.38 -50.52 -43.39
CA GLU A 91 -19.74 -51.67 -44.24
C GLU A 91 -19.28 -51.46 -45.69
N LEU A 92 -19.46 -50.25 -46.24
CA LEU A 92 -18.99 -49.90 -47.58
C LEU A 92 -17.46 -49.91 -47.68
N ARG A 93 -16.74 -49.44 -46.64
CA ARG A 93 -15.27 -49.50 -46.57
C ARG A 93 -14.73 -50.93 -46.57
N GLY A 94 -15.49 -51.89 -46.05
CA GLY A 94 -15.14 -53.32 -46.10
C GLY A 94 -15.30 -53.98 -47.47
N GLN A 95 -16.06 -53.34 -48.37
CA GLN A 95 -16.40 -53.88 -49.69
C GLN A 95 -15.69 -53.15 -50.83
N TRP A 96 -15.33 -51.88 -50.62
CA TRP A 96 -14.80 -51.00 -51.66
C TRP A 96 -13.53 -50.27 -51.19
N GLU A 97 -12.46 -50.37 -51.98
CA GLU A 97 -11.24 -49.61 -51.75
C GLU A 97 -11.45 -48.13 -52.09
N ASN A 98 -10.99 -47.22 -51.23
CA ASN A 98 -11.11 -45.76 -51.39
C ASN A 98 -12.54 -45.20 -51.44
N VAL A 99 -13.54 -45.90 -50.89
CA VAL A 99 -14.94 -45.46 -50.94
C VAL A 99 -15.17 -44.07 -50.33
N ASP A 100 -14.39 -43.69 -49.32
CA ASP A 100 -14.45 -42.35 -48.70
C ASP A 100 -14.18 -41.21 -49.69
N ALA A 101 -13.42 -41.45 -50.77
CA ALA A 101 -13.16 -40.43 -51.80
C ALA A 101 -14.41 -40.08 -52.62
N PHE A 102 -15.42 -40.96 -52.62
CA PHE A 102 -16.68 -40.75 -53.34
C PHE A 102 -17.76 -40.10 -52.48
N TYR A 103 -17.51 -39.88 -51.19
CA TYR A 103 -18.49 -39.38 -50.23
C TYR A 103 -17.98 -38.14 -49.48
N ARG A 104 -18.88 -37.18 -49.27
CA ARG A 104 -18.66 -36.03 -48.40
C ARG A 104 -19.43 -36.23 -47.10
N ARG A 105 -18.74 -36.20 -45.96
CA ARG A 105 -19.36 -36.18 -44.63
C ARG A 105 -20.09 -34.86 -44.44
N VAL A 106 -21.41 -34.91 -44.27
CA VAL A 106 -22.26 -33.77 -43.94
C VAL A 106 -22.46 -33.76 -42.43
N VAL A 107 -21.93 -32.72 -41.79
CA VAL A 107 -22.12 -32.43 -40.37
C VAL A 107 -22.92 -31.15 -40.23
N ASP A 108 -23.85 -31.12 -39.30
CA ASP A 108 -24.47 -29.89 -38.83
C ASP A 108 -23.55 -29.31 -37.77
N LYS A 109 -23.12 -28.07 -37.98
CA LYS A 109 -22.31 -27.35 -36.99
C LYS A 109 -23.19 -26.33 -36.30
N SER A 110 -23.36 -26.46 -35.00
CA SER A 110 -23.97 -25.41 -34.18
C SER A 110 -22.91 -24.87 -33.21
N THR A 111 -22.81 -23.55 -33.14
CA THR A 111 -21.96 -22.85 -32.19
C THR A 111 -22.82 -22.32 -31.06
N HIS A 112 -22.45 -22.62 -29.82
CA HIS A 112 -23.10 -22.11 -28.62
C HIS A 112 -22.11 -21.29 -27.81
N ASP A 113 -22.45 -20.03 -27.56
CA ASP A 113 -21.67 -19.16 -26.70
C ASP A 113 -22.25 -19.18 -25.29
N SER A 114 -21.41 -19.46 -24.31
CA SER A 114 -21.76 -19.40 -22.89
C SER A 114 -20.85 -18.45 -22.14
N THR A 115 -21.41 -17.63 -21.25
CA THR A 115 -20.65 -16.70 -20.41
C THR A 115 -21.03 -16.98 -18.96
N SER A 116 -20.08 -17.45 -18.15
CA SER A 116 -20.30 -17.62 -16.71
C SER A 116 -20.45 -16.25 -16.04
N SER A 117 -21.28 -16.15 -15.01
CA SER A 117 -21.41 -14.92 -14.22
C SER A 117 -21.46 -15.24 -12.73
N ARG A 118 -20.88 -14.36 -11.91
CA ARG A 118 -21.04 -14.36 -10.45
C ARG A 118 -21.57 -13.02 -9.97
N THR A 119 -22.41 -13.05 -8.95
CA THR A 119 -22.92 -11.85 -8.27
C THR A 119 -22.06 -11.59 -7.04
N CYS A 120 -21.71 -10.33 -6.81
CA CYS A 120 -21.00 -9.86 -5.63
C CYS A 120 -21.91 -8.95 -4.82
N ASP A 121 -22.35 -9.42 -3.64
CA ASP A 121 -23.26 -8.69 -2.76
C ASP A 121 -22.51 -7.97 -1.63
N LEU A 122 -22.84 -6.69 -1.40
CA LEU A 122 -22.25 -5.90 -0.30
C LEU A 122 -22.54 -6.48 1.09
N ALA A 123 -23.65 -7.22 1.24
CA ALA A 123 -24.01 -7.87 2.50
C ALA A 123 -23.01 -8.96 2.93
N GLU A 124 -22.24 -9.51 1.99
CA GLU A 124 -21.21 -10.51 2.24
C GLU A 124 -19.83 -9.87 2.52
N MET A 125 -19.74 -8.55 2.39
CA MET A 125 -18.51 -7.79 2.50
C MET A 125 -18.43 -7.04 3.84
N ARG A 126 -17.21 -6.78 4.29
CA ARG A 126 -17.00 -5.88 5.43
C ARG A 126 -17.04 -4.45 4.91
N VAL A 127 -18.02 -3.66 5.34
CA VAL A 127 -18.15 -2.26 4.92
C VAL A 127 -17.49 -1.34 5.95
N LEU A 128 -16.60 -0.47 5.48
CA LEU A 128 -15.99 0.61 6.25
C LEU A 128 -16.62 1.94 5.87
N ASP A 129 -17.19 2.64 6.86
CA ASP A 129 -17.79 3.96 6.66
C ASP A 129 -16.74 5.06 6.80
N VAL A 130 -16.64 5.92 5.77
CA VAL A 130 -15.61 6.94 5.65
C VAL A 130 -16.25 8.29 5.30
N ALA A 131 -15.91 9.32 6.06
CA ALA A 131 -16.26 10.69 5.71
C ALA A 131 -15.40 11.18 4.54
N VAL A 132 -16.03 11.74 3.50
CA VAL A 132 -15.30 12.25 2.31
C VAL A 132 -14.27 13.31 2.70
N SER A 133 -14.60 14.15 3.69
CA SER A 133 -13.69 15.18 4.22
C SER A 133 -12.48 14.63 4.97
N GLY A 134 -12.48 13.35 5.34
CA GLY A 134 -11.37 12.69 6.03
C GLY A 134 -10.38 12.02 5.08
N ILE A 135 -10.61 12.07 3.76
CA ILE A 135 -9.73 11.47 2.77
C ILE A 135 -8.59 12.46 2.48
N PRO A 136 -7.32 12.11 2.75
CA PRO A 136 -6.20 12.97 2.41
C PRO A 136 -5.92 12.95 0.91
N ASP A 137 -5.21 13.97 0.41
CA ASP A 137 -4.79 14.05 -0.99
C ASP A 137 -3.75 12.98 -1.36
N SER A 138 -3.04 12.42 -0.37
CA SER A 138 -1.99 11.44 -0.57
C SER A 138 -1.91 10.44 0.58
N ALA A 139 -1.44 9.23 0.26
CA ALA A 139 -1.13 8.16 1.20
C ALA A 139 0.36 7.76 1.13
N MET A 140 1.26 8.66 0.73
CA MET A 140 2.68 8.35 0.61
C MET A 140 3.28 7.86 1.93
N GLY A 141 4.10 6.81 1.87
CA GLY A 141 4.70 6.18 3.06
C GLY A 141 3.75 5.31 3.87
N TRP A 142 2.46 5.26 3.52
CA TRP A 142 1.45 4.42 4.16
C TRP A 142 1.27 3.11 3.40
N SER A 143 1.26 2.00 4.13
CA SER A 143 0.96 0.68 3.59
C SER A 143 -0.26 0.09 4.29
N PRO A 144 -1.39 -0.13 3.61
CA PRO A 144 -2.57 -0.72 4.22
C PRO A 144 -2.27 -2.16 4.69
N SER A 145 -2.94 -2.60 5.75
CA SER A 145 -2.81 -3.98 6.25
C SER A 145 -3.30 -4.98 5.20
N ALA A 146 -2.89 -6.25 5.33
CA ALA A 146 -3.18 -7.30 4.35
C ALA A 146 -4.68 -7.43 4.01
N ASP A 147 -5.56 -7.25 5.00
CA ASP A 147 -7.01 -7.32 4.84
C ASP A 147 -7.61 -6.20 3.98
N TYR A 148 -6.87 -5.11 3.79
CA TYR A 148 -7.29 -3.93 3.03
C TYR A 148 -6.49 -3.73 1.74
N LEU A 149 -5.72 -4.75 1.32
CA LEU A 149 -5.05 -4.73 0.03
C LEU A 149 -6.09 -4.65 -1.10
N GLY A 150 -5.84 -3.75 -2.06
CA GLY A 150 -6.75 -3.46 -3.18
C GLY A 150 -7.65 -2.24 -2.96
N VAL A 151 -7.69 -1.67 -1.75
CA VAL A 151 -8.32 -0.35 -1.55
C VAL A 151 -7.53 0.70 -2.35
N PRO A 152 -8.18 1.45 -3.27
CA PRO A 152 -7.46 2.38 -4.12
C PRO A 152 -6.92 3.56 -3.31
N ALA A 153 -5.78 4.11 -3.75
CA ALA A 153 -5.32 5.39 -3.24
C ALA A 153 -6.29 6.51 -3.72
N PRO A 154 -6.59 7.52 -2.89
CA PRO A 154 -6.04 7.79 -1.54
C PRO A 154 -6.80 7.13 -0.37
N LEU A 155 -7.84 6.33 -0.62
CA LEU A 155 -8.66 5.70 0.44
C LEU A 155 -7.86 4.71 1.31
N SER A 156 -6.71 4.23 0.85
CA SER A 156 -5.82 3.43 1.69
C SER A 156 -5.37 4.17 2.97
N ALA A 157 -5.39 5.51 2.99
CA ALA A 157 -5.01 6.30 4.17
C ALA A 157 -6.04 6.26 5.31
N VAL A 158 -7.30 5.90 5.05
CA VAL A 158 -8.38 5.87 6.04
C VAL A 158 -8.65 4.46 6.59
N VAL A 159 -7.86 3.48 6.18
CA VAL A 159 -7.94 2.10 6.65
C VAL A 159 -6.69 1.73 7.46
N PRO A 160 -6.78 0.74 8.37
CA PRO A 160 -5.65 0.33 9.18
C PRO A 160 -4.44 -0.11 8.36
N GLY A 161 -3.25 0.27 8.81
CA GLY A 161 -2.01 0.09 8.08
C GLY A 161 -0.78 0.48 8.88
N THR A 162 0.32 0.61 8.17
CA THR A 162 1.63 0.91 8.73
C THR A 162 2.26 2.09 8.00
N LEU A 163 2.69 3.09 8.77
CA LEU A 163 3.50 4.22 8.32
C LEU A 163 4.97 3.82 8.35
N GLY A 164 5.64 3.92 7.21
CA GLY A 164 7.09 3.74 7.10
C GLY A 164 7.86 5.04 7.26
N ALA A 165 9.21 4.94 7.28
CA ALA A 165 10.13 6.08 7.33
C ALA A 165 9.86 7.06 8.51
N VAL A 166 9.35 6.54 9.63
CA VAL A 166 9.06 7.34 10.83
C VAL A 166 10.27 8.15 11.33
N PRO A 167 11.51 7.59 11.35
CA PRO A 167 12.67 8.36 11.78
C PRO A 167 12.93 9.58 10.90
N ASP A 168 12.71 9.48 9.58
CA ASP A 168 12.89 10.59 8.65
C ASP A 168 11.85 11.69 8.86
N LEU A 169 10.59 11.31 9.15
CA LEU A 169 9.52 12.25 9.49
C LEU A 169 9.83 13.03 10.77
N ILE A 170 10.35 12.34 11.80
CA ILE A 170 10.78 12.97 13.06
C ILE A 170 11.96 13.92 12.80
N VAL A 171 12.98 13.48 12.06
CA VAL A 171 14.15 14.31 11.72
C VAL A 171 13.74 15.57 10.97
N ALA A 172 12.86 15.44 9.97
CA ALA A 172 12.35 16.58 9.21
C ALA A 172 11.64 17.59 10.13
N SER A 173 10.74 17.11 10.99
CA SER A 173 9.99 17.94 11.93
C SER A 173 10.89 18.68 12.93
N LEU A 174 11.93 18.02 13.45
CA LEU A 174 12.90 18.64 14.35
C LEU A 174 13.79 19.66 13.63
N THR A 175 14.16 19.38 12.38
CA THR A 175 14.97 20.28 11.54
C THR A 175 14.20 21.55 11.18
N ASP A 176 12.91 21.42 10.86
CA ASP A 176 12.01 22.55 10.62
C ASP A 176 11.85 23.43 11.87
N ALA A 177 11.93 22.82 13.06
CA ALA A 177 11.97 23.53 14.34
C ALA A 177 13.35 24.14 14.68
N GLY A 178 14.35 24.02 13.80
CA GLY A 178 15.69 24.59 13.97
C GLY A 178 16.69 23.74 14.76
N LEU A 179 16.35 22.48 15.08
CA LEU A 179 17.25 21.54 15.78
C LEU A 179 18.07 20.74 14.77
N ARG A 180 19.30 20.35 15.13
CA ARG A 180 20.10 19.44 14.29
C ARG A 180 19.79 18.01 14.67
N ALA A 181 19.02 17.31 13.85
CA ALA A 181 18.64 15.93 14.10
C ALA A 181 19.20 14.97 13.03
N SER A 182 19.51 13.74 13.43
CA SER A 182 19.88 12.65 12.52
C SER A 182 19.44 11.31 13.10
N ALA A 183 18.90 10.43 12.27
CA ALA A 183 18.59 9.07 12.64
C ALA A 183 19.69 8.11 12.14
N GLY A 184 19.98 7.08 12.92
CA GLY A 184 20.77 5.95 12.43
C GLY A 184 20.07 5.23 11.27
N GLN A 185 20.82 4.39 10.54
CA GLN A 185 20.20 3.52 9.55
C GLN A 185 19.61 2.27 10.23
N PRO A 186 18.35 1.91 9.93
CA PRO A 186 17.74 0.70 10.46
C PRO A 186 18.45 -0.54 9.92
N ARG A 187 18.74 -1.50 10.80
CA ARG A 187 19.27 -2.81 10.40
C ARG A 187 18.14 -3.81 10.21
N PRO A 188 18.33 -4.86 9.38
CA PRO A 188 17.35 -5.93 9.24
C PRO A 188 16.95 -6.51 10.60
N GLY A 189 15.63 -6.58 10.86
CA GLY A 189 15.07 -7.13 12.10
C GLY A 189 14.99 -6.15 13.29
N GLN A 190 15.37 -4.88 13.12
CA GLN A 190 15.14 -3.87 14.16
C GLN A 190 13.75 -3.24 14.01
N SER A 191 13.11 -2.95 15.15
CA SER A 191 11.86 -2.18 15.25
C SER A 191 12.10 -0.71 15.58
N GLU A 192 13.27 -0.39 16.10
CA GLU A 192 13.67 0.95 16.55
C GLU A 192 15.04 1.33 16.02
N VAL A 193 15.27 2.63 15.89
CA VAL A 193 16.57 3.20 15.54
C VAL A 193 16.94 4.32 16.50
N GLN A 194 18.25 4.52 16.70
CA GLN A 194 18.73 5.61 17.54
C GLN A 194 18.66 6.94 16.78
N LEU A 195 17.88 7.87 17.31
CA LEU A 195 17.85 9.26 16.89
C LEU A 195 18.84 10.06 17.74
N THR A 196 19.67 10.89 17.09
CA THR A 196 20.56 11.84 17.75
C THR A 196 20.11 13.26 17.42
N VAL A 197 19.91 14.08 18.45
CA VAL A 197 19.56 15.49 18.36
C VAL A 197 20.67 16.31 19.01
N GLU A 198 21.28 17.21 18.25
CA GLU A 198 22.28 18.16 18.74
C GLU A 198 21.64 19.53 18.90
N PHE A 199 21.82 20.15 20.07
CA PHE A 199 21.28 21.47 20.39
C PHE A 199 22.26 22.31 21.20
N GLU A 200 22.11 23.62 21.13
CA GLU A 200 22.98 24.59 21.81
C GLU A 200 22.36 25.00 23.14
N VAL A 201 23.18 25.03 24.19
CA VAL A 201 22.79 25.55 25.50
C VAL A 201 23.73 26.67 25.91
N ALA A 202 23.15 27.77 26.38
CA ALA A 202 23.88 28.84 27.02
C ALA A 202 24.50 28.33 28.32
N PHE A 203 25.83 28.29 28.37
CA PHE A 203 26.59 27.89 29.54
C PHE A 203 27.30 29.11 30.13
N SER A 204 26.91 29.49 31.35
CA SER A 204 27.71 30.44 32.10
C SER A 204 28.86 29.69 32.78
N ASP A 205 30.07 29.82 32.23
CA ASP A 205 31.25 29.32 32.91
C ASP A 205 31.42 30.13 34.21
N ALA A 206 31.46 29.45 35.35
CA ALA A 206 31.66 30.10 36.65
C ALA A 206 33.00 30.88 36.71
N ARG A 207 33.92 30.60 35.79
CA ARG A 207 35.17 31.36 35.61
C ARG A 207 34.87 32.76 35.07
N LYS A 208 35.00 33.76 35.94
CA LYS A 208 34.98 35.17 35.54
C LYS A 208 36.33 35.56 34.91
N LYS A 209 36.34 36.13 33.70
CA LYS A 209 37.55 36.71 33.12
C LYS A 209 37.74 38.14 33.63
N LEU A 210 38.99 38.49 33.90
CA LEU A 210 39.37 39.86 34.25
C LEU A 210 39.39 40.69 32.96
N VAL A 211 38.45 41.62 32.80
CA VAL A 211 38.41 42.54 31.66
C VAL A 211 38.84 43.91 32.14
N LYS A 212 39.88 44.47 31.53
CA LYS A 212 40.30 45.85 31.80
C LYS A 212 39.42 46.80 31.01
N LYS A 213 38.92 47.86 31.66
CA LYS A 213 38.18 48.93 30.97
C LYS A 213 39.05 49.68 29.94
N ASN A 214 40.37 49.73 30.17
CA ASN A 214 41.35 50.28 29.25
C ASN A 214 42.57 49.35 29.14
N PRO A 215 42.88 48.79 27.96
CA PRO A 215 43.98 47.84 27.79
C PRO A 215 45.37 48.43 28.10
N LEU A 216 45.51 49.76 28.08
CA LEU A 216 46.79 50.46 28.26
C LEU A 216 47.06 50.94 29.70
N ASN A 217 46.10 50.80 30.63
CA ASN A 217 46.25 51.28 32.01
C ASN A 217 46.62 50.13 32.97
N ASN A 218 47.60 50.37 33.84
CA ASN A 218 48.31 49.30 34.57
C ASN A 218 47.96 49.15 36.06
N ARG A 219 47.01 49.90 36.64
CA ARG A 219 46.92 49.90 38.11
C ARG A 219 45.60 49.69 38.86
N ARG A 220 44.37 49.74 38.31
CA ARG A 220 43.17 49.43 39.16
C ARG A 220 41.81 49.13 38.49
N ASP A 221 41.64 49.25 37.17
CA ASP A 221 40.29 49.22 36.55
C ASP A 221 39.95 47.89 35.85
N ALA A 222 40.07 46.77 36.56
CA ALA A 222 39.69 45.47 36.03
C ALA A 222 38.42 44.95 36.70
N THR A 223 37.41 44.65 35.89
CA THR A 223 36.15 44.06 36.35
C THR A 223 36.10 42.60 35.95
N ARG A 224 35.70 41.74 36.89
CA ARG A 224 35.44 40.32 36.62
C ARG A 224 34.07 40.18 35.98
N ILE A 225 34.04 39.85 34.70
CA ILE A 225 32.81 39.64 33.93
C ILE A 225 32.62 38.13 33.74
N ALA A 226 31.39 37.65 33.87
CA ALA A 226 31.05 36.26 33.56
C ALA A 226 31.27 36.01 32.06
N VAL A 227 31.88 34.88 31.72
CA VAL A 227 32.03 34.48 30.32
C VAL A 227 30.87 33.55 30.00
N THR A 228 29.95 34.04 29.19
CA THR A 228 28.93 33.20 28.57
C THR A 228 29.58 32.46 27.41
N ASP A 229 29.48 31.14 27.41
CA ASP A 229 29.90 30.27 26.31
C ASP A 229 28.67 29.46 25.85
N THR A 230 28.66 29.04 24.59
CA THR A 230 27.62 28.14 24.07
C THR A 230 28.21 26.76 23.93
N LYS A 231 27.52 25.76 24.48
CA LYS A 231 27.94 24.35 24.40
C LYS A 231 26.91 23.54 23.64
N TYR A 232 27.41 22.63 22.82
CA TYR A 232 26.58 21.63 22.15
C TYR A 232 26.33 20.45 23.08
N VAL A 233 25.07 20.06 23.19
CA VAL A 233 24.61 18.88 23.92
C VAL A 233 24.01 17.91 22.91
N ARG A 234 24.22 16.61 23.15
CA ARG A 234 23.66 15.53 22.35
C ARG A 234 22.60 14.79 23.16
N LEU A 235 21.38 14.74 22.63
CA LEU A 235 20.33 13.85 23.08
C LEU A 235 20.28 12.64 22.15
N THR A 236 20.32 11.44 22.73
CA THR A 236 20.14 10.20 21.98
C THR A 236 18.91 9.49 22.52
N THR A 237 17.98 9.11 21.63
CA THR A 237 16.74 8.45 22.00
C THR A 237 16.35 7.39 20.96
N PRO A 238 15.86 6.21 21.38
CA PRO A 238 15.28 5.27 20.44
C PRO A 238 13.95 5.82 19.90
N VAL A 239 13.69 5.61 18.61
CA VAL A 239 12.42 5.93 17.96
C VAL A 239 12.00 4.74 17.07
N PRO A 240 10.68 4.50 16.91
CA PRO A 240 10.20 3.43 16.05
C PRO A 240 10.54 3.68 14.58
N ILE A 241 10.82 2.60 13.84
CA ILE A 241 11.06 2.67 12.38
C ILE A 241 9.74 2.77 11.61
N THR A 242 8.70 2.14 12.15
CA THR A 242 7.36 2.09 11.58
C THR A 242 6.30 2.25 12.67
N ILE A 243 5.15 2.84 12.33
CA ILE A 243 4.00 2.96 13.23
C ILE A 243 2.80 2.25 12.60
N ALA A 244 2.24 1.27 13.29
CA ALA A 244 0.95 0.69 12.92
C ALA A 244 -0.17 1.52 13.54
N ALA A 245 -1.20 1.86 12.76
CA ALA A 245 -2.35 2.63 13.25
C ALA A 245 -3.63 2.32 12.44
N ASP A 246 -4.77 2.77 12.96
CA ASP A 246 -6.07 2.61 12.31
C ASP A 246 -6.27 3.52 11.10
N SER A 247 -5.46 4.57 10.97
CA SER A 247 -5.44 5.49 9.84
C SER A 247 -4.10 6.22 9.75
N LEU A 248 -3.82 6.79 8.58
CA LEU A 248 -2.63 7.61 8.35
C LEU A 248 -2.60 8.83 9.27
N ALA A 249 -3.76 9.48 9.50
CA ALA A 249 -3.87 10.62 10.40
C ALA A 249 -3.47 10.25 11.84
N ALA A 250 -3.93 9.09 12.32
CA ALA A 250 -3.55 8.59 13.64
C ALA A 250 -2.05 8.30 13.74
N ALA A 251 -1.44 7.75 12.68
CA ALA A 251 0.00 7.53 12.65
C ALA A 251 0.80 8.84 12.67
N HIS A 252 0.38 9.87 11.92
CA HIS A 252 1.01 11.18 11.97
C HIS A 252 0.86 11.86 13.33
N ALA A 253 -0.30 11.76 13.98
CA ALA A 253 -0.50 12.28 15.33
C ALA A 253 0.47 11.61 16.34
N GLU A 254 0.74 10.31 16.16
CA GLU A 254 1.73 9.61 16.98
C GLU A 254 3.17 10.08 16.71
N VAL A 255 3.51 10.35 15.44
CA VAL A 255 4.80 10.99 15.09
C VAL A 255 4.92 12.36 15.76
N GLU A 256 3.88 13.19 15.70
CA GLU A 256 3.85 14.51 16.34
C GLU A 256 4.01 14.40 17.86
N ARG A 257 3.35 13.42 18.49
CA ARG A 257 3.50 13.13 19.93
C ARG A 257 4.96 12.85 20.28
N ILE A 258 5.63 12.00 19.50
CA ILE A 258 7.06 11.66 19.70
C ILE A 258 7.94 12.91 19.52
N VAL A 259 7.68 13.73 18.50
CA VAL A 259 8.41 14.99 18.27
C VAL A 259 8.26 15.94 19.46
N ILE A 260 7.04 16.09 19.99
CA ILE A 260 6.78 16.92 21.18
C ILE A 260 7.58 16.41 22.37
N GLU A 261 7.53 15.09 22.65
CA GLU A 261 8.27 14.47 23.76
C GLU A 261 9.79 14.71 23.64
N ILE A 262 10.35 14.62 22.43
CA ILE A 262 11.77 14.91 22.19
C ILE A 262 12.09 16.38 22.45
N ARG A 263 11.23 17.30 22.02
CA ARG A 263 11.42 18.74 22.22
C ARG A 263 11.34 19.11 23.71
N GLU A 264 10.39 18.55 24.44
CA GLU A 264 10.28 18.74 25.89
C GLU A 264 11.56 18.28 26.60
N ARG A 265 12.14 17.15 26.16
CA ARG A 265 13.43 16.67 26.69
C ARG A 265 14.60 17.57 26.32
N VAL A 266 14.59 18.21 25.15
CA VAL A 266 15.60 19.20 24.76
C VAL A 266 15.53 20.45 25.64
N ASP A 267 14.32 20.84 26.06
CA ASP A 267 14.07 21.97 26.96
C ASP A 267 14.41 21.67 28.43
N GLU A 268 14.73 20.42 28.79
CA GLU A 268 15.16 20.06 30.14
C GLU A 268 16.48 20.75 30.52
N PRO A 269 16.63 21.17 31.79
CA PRO A 269 17.87 21.77 32.26
C PRO A 269 19.03 20.79 32.15
N VAL A 270 20.14 21.24 31.56
CA VAL A 270 21.42 20.53 31.53
C VAL A 270 22.36 21.08 32.59
N THR A 271 23.15 20.19 33.20
CA THR A 271 24.07 20.51 34.30
C THR A 271 25.50 20.09 33.94
N ALA A 272 26.47 20.80 34.51
CA ALA A 272 27.87 20.45 34.38
C ALA A 272 28.24 19.21 35.19
N CYS A 273 28.64 18.12 34.54
CA CYS A 273 29.26 16.95 35.15
C CYS A 273 30.78 17.14 35.25
N ALA A 274 31.28 17.37 36.46
CA ALA A 274 32.71 17.55 36.75
C ALA A 274 33.55 16.26 36.60
N ALA A 275 32.91 15.08 36.61
CA ALA A 275 33.56 13.77 36.57
C ALA A 275 33.42 13.03 35.24
N CYS A 276 32.65 13.57 34.29
CA CYS A 276 32.44 12.96 32.98
C CYS A 276 33.57 13.39 32.02
N GLY A 277 34.18 12.44 31.31
CA GLY A 277 35.22 12.77 30.32
C GLY A 277 34.62 13.52 29.12
N GLY A 278 34.92 14.82 28.97
CA GLY A 278 34.51 15.63 27.81
C GLY A 278 33.96 17.03 28.17
N SER A 279 33.18 17.63 27.26
CA SER A 279 32.59 18.99 27.32
C SER A 279 31.65 19.24 28.51
N GLY A 280 31.42 18.22 29.34
CA GLY A 280 30.96 18.37 30.71
C GLY A 280 29.49 18.72 30.89
N LEU A 281 28.60 18.73 29.89
CA LEU A 281 27.16 18.95 30.10
C LEU A 281 26.36 17.66 29.92
N VAL A 282 25.48 17.38 30.88
CA VAL A 282 24.57 16.22 30.90
C VAL A 282 23.18 16.67 31.34
N PHE A 283 22.12 15.94 30.97
CA PHE A 283 20.77 16.20 31.48
C PHE A 283 20.72 16.06 33.00
N SER A 284 20.10 17.04 33.67
CA SER A 284 20.08 17.11 35.15
C SER A 284 19.29 15.95 35.78
N SER A 285 18.31 15.43 35.06
CA SER A 285 17.51 14.24 35.44
C SER A 285 18.37 12.99 35.61
N GLY A 286 19.43 12.82 34.82
CA GLY A 286 20.35 11.68 34.89
C GLY A 286 21.40 11.74 36.02
N ILE A 287 21.49 12.83 36.77
CA ILE A 287 22.47 12.99 37.86
C ILE A 287 22.00 12.32 39.16
N ARG A 288 20.68 12.06 39.31
CA ARG A 288 20.09 11.55 40.55
C ARG A 288 20.35 10.06 40.86
N GLU A 289 20.95 9.29 39.96
CA GLU A 289 21.12 7.83 40.15
C GLU A 289 22.54 7.37 40.49
N ARG A 290 23.50 8.29 40.68
CA ARG A 290 24.88 7.90 41.03
C ARG A 290 25.43 8.67 42.22
N TYR A 291 24.72 8.66 43.35
CA TYR A 291 25.29 8.93 44.67
C TYR A 291 24.57 8.10 45.73
#